data_AF-A0A7C5KB02-F1
#
_entry.id   AF-A0A7C5KB02-F1
#
_cell.length_a   1.000
_cell.length_b   1.000
_cell.length_c   1.000
_cell.angle_alpha   90.00
_cell.angle_beta   90.00
_cell.angle_gamma   90.00
#
_symmetry.space_group_name_H-M   'P 1'
#
loop_
_entity.id
_entity.type
_entity.pdbx_description
1 polymer ?
#
loop_
_entity_poly.entity_id
_entity_poly.type
_entity_poly.pdbx_seq_one_letter_code
_entity_poly.pdbx_strand_id
1 'polypeptide(L)'
;MHKLRVLGEWEEVVGTLERLFKAANGTIVKLSGSMYMLKDFPDELALQLTKLLGRKVGILKKERGYAIRAIGKTRSRGYPLIQHARLDVQLRR
;
A
#
# COMPACT_ATOMS: atom_id res chain seq x y z
N MET A 1 0.30 -5.78 -22.52
CA MET A 1 -0.23 -4.48 -22.04
C MET A 1 -0.61 -4.62 -20.58
N HIS A 2 0.05 -3.93 -19.65
CA HIS A 2 -0.35 -3.96 -18.23
C HIS A 2 -1.50 -2.98 -18.04
N LYS A 3 -2.70 -3.48 -17.75
CA LYS A 3 -3.89 -2.65 -17.51
C LYS A 3 -3.75 -1.97 -16.15
N LEU A 4 -3.79 -0.63 -16.13
CA LEU A 4 -3.87 0.15 -14.89
C LEU A 4 -5.25 -0.07 -14.26
N ARG A 5 -5.28 -0.52 -13.00
CA ARG A 5 -6.52 -0.71 -12.23
C ARG A 5 -6.62 0.37 -11.16
N VAL A 6 -7.81 0.91 -10.93
CA VAL A 6 -8.05 1.85 -9.82
C VAL A 6 -8.60 1.04 -8.65
N LEU A 7 -8.07 1.22 -7.44
CA LEU A 7 -8.57 0.52 -6.26
C LEU A 7 -9.95 1.09 -5.87
N GLY A 8 -10.95 0.21 -5.75
CA GLY A 8 -12.28 0.53 -5.22
C GLY A 8 -12.29 0.69 -3.71
N GLU A 9 -13.37 1.26 -3.16
CA GLU A 9 -13.54 1.34 -1.70
C GLU A 9 -13.66 -0.07 -1.09
N TRP A 10 -13.03 -0.27 0.07
CA TRP A 10 -12.92 -1.55 0.77
C TRP A 10 -12.21 -2.67 -0.02
N GLU A 11 -11.61 -2.33 -1.17
CA GLU A 11 -10.80 -3.26 -1.94
C GLU A 11 -9.37 -3.32 -1.37
N GLU A 12 -8.92 -4.53 -1.05
CA GLU A 12 -7.52 -4.81 -0.70
C GLU A 12 -6.80 -5.46 -1.89
N VAL A 13 -5.63 -4.91 -2.22
CA VAL A 13 -4.66 -5.57 -3.09
C VAL A 13 -3.47 -6.05 -2.29
N VAL A 14 -3.06 -7.29 -2.54
CA VAL A 14 -1.89 -7.90 -1.90
C VAL A 14 -0.88 -8.31 -2.96
N GLY A 15 0.37 -7.89 -2.81
CA GLY A 15 1.43 -8.23 -3.76
C GLY A 15 2.80 -7.75 -3.32
N THR A 16 3.83 -8.12 -4.08
CA THR A 16 5.19 -7.62 -3.88
C THR A 16 5.28 -6.23 -4.49
N LEU A 17 5.66 -5.24 -3.68
CA LEU A 17 5.84 -3.87 -4.15
C LEU A 17 7.11 -3.74 -4.98
N GLU A 18 6.95 -3.53 -6.28
CA GLU A 18 8.06 -3.45 -7.22
C GLU A 18 8.50 -2.03 -7.49
N ARG A 19 7.54 -1.11 -7.62
CA ARG A 19 7.80 0.29 -7.97
C ARG A 19 6.63 1.18 -7.59
N LEU A 20 6.90 2.46 -7.39
CA LEU A 20 5.90 3.51 -7.24
C LEU A 20 6.17 4.62 -8.27
N PHE A 21 5.12 5.30 -8.71
CA PHE A 21 5.18 6.47 -9.58
C PHE A 21 4.25 7.54 -9.03
N LYS A 22 4.74 8.78 -8.93
CA LYS A 22 3.89 9.92 -8.58
C LYS A 22 3.00 10.27 -9.77
N ALA A 23 1.72 10.49 -9.52
CA ALA A 23 0.73 10.92 -10.51
C ALA A 23 0.07 12.23 -10.04
N ALA A 24 -0.56 12.96 -10.96
CA ALA A 24 -1.19 14.26 -10.66
C ALA A 24 -2.28 14.18 -9.58
N ASN A 25 -2.97 13.05 -9.48
CA ASN A 25 -4.09 12.81 -8.55
C ASN A 25 -3.86 11.60 -7.63
N GLY A 26 -2.60 11.29 -7.30
CA GLY A 26 -2.27 10.24 -6.35
C GLY A 26 -1.00 9.49 -6.71
N THR A 27 -0.96 8.20 -6.42
CA THR A 27 0.23 7.36 -6.61
C THR A 27 -0.12 6.09 -7.37
N ILE A 28 0.67 5.76 -8.38
CA ILE A 28 0.59 4.47 -9.08
C ILE A 28 1.58 3.53 -8.42
N VAL A 29 1.12 2.37 -7.98
CA VAL A 29 1.95 1.31 -7.40
C VAL A 29 1.98 0.10 -8.33
N LYS A 30 3.15 -0.50 -8.50
CA LYS A 30 3.30 -1.78 -9.19
C LYS A 30 3.42 -2.89 -8.15
N LEU A 31 2.43 -3.76 -8.12
CA LEU A 31 2.32 -4.90 -7.21
C LEU A 31 2.26 -6.19 -8.02
N SER A 32 3.27 -7.05 -7.86
CA SER A 32 3.35 -8.38 -8.51
C SER A 32 2.98 -8.34 -10.01
N GLY A 33 3.66 -7.48 -10.78
CA GLY A 33 3.42 -7.32 -12.22
C GLY A 33 2.15 -6.53 -12.62
N SER A 34 1.30 -6.15 -11.68
CA SER A 34 0.07 -5.37 -11.93
C SER A 34 0.20 -3.94 -11.45
N MET A 35 -0.39 -2.97 -12.15
CA MET A 35 -0.35 -1.55 -11.77
C MET A 35 -1.68 -1.12 -11.17
N TYR A 36 -1.62 -0.47 -10.01
CA TYR A 36 -2.77 0.03 -9.27
C TYR A 36 -2.64 1.54 -9.05
N MET A 37 -3.69 2.28 -9.37
CA MET A 37 -3.82 3.70 -9.08
C MET A 37 -4.47 3.88 -7.71
N LEU A 38 -3.72 4.47 -6.80
CA LEU A 38 -4.18 4.94 -5.49
C LEU A 38 -4.55 6.42 -5.64
N LYS A 39 -5.83 6.70 -5.91
CA LYS A 39 -6.36 8.07 -6.01
C LYS A 39 -6.26 8.79 -4.66
N ASP A 40 -5.90 10.06 -4.69
CA ASP A 40 -5.82 10.93 -3.50
C ASP A 40 -4.93 10.34 -2.41
N PHE A 41 -3.92 9.56 -2.82
CA PHE A 41 -3.01 8.88 -1.92
C PHE A 41 -2.02 9.88 -1.32
N PRO A 42 -1.95 10.01 0.03
CA PRO A 42 -1.09 11.00 0.68
C PRO A 42 0.39 10.83 0.35
N ASP A 43 1.08 11.93 0.06
CA ASP A 43 2.52 11.93 -0.25
C ASP A 43 3.37 11.37 0.90
N GLU A 44 2.96 11.60 2.16
CA GLU A 44 3.63 11.03 3.34
C GLU A 44 3.56 9.49 3.36
N LEU A 45 2.40 8.93 3.00
CA LEU A 45 2.23 7.49 2.88
C LEU A 45 2.99 6.93 1.68
N ALA A 46 3.10 7.69 0.59
CA ALA A 46 3.92 7.30 -0.56
C ALA A 46 5.39 7.19 -0.17
N LEU A 47 5.90 8.15 0.60
CA LEU A 47 7.27 8.13 1.11
C LEU A 47 7.53 6.96 2.06
N GLN A 48 6.54 6.55 2.86
CA GLN A 48 6.69 5.37 3.70
C GLN A 48 6.59 4.08 2.91
N LEU A 49 5.73 4.03 1.89
CA LEU A 49 5.55 2.87 1.03
C LEU A 49 6.81 2.58 0.18
N THR A 50 7.59 3.60 -0.22
CA THR A 50 8.89 3.37 -0.89
C THR A 50 9.88 2.58 -0.04
N LYS A 51 9.81 2.68 1.30
CA LYS A 51 10.65 1.88 2.22
C LYS A 51 10.30 0.39 2.20
N LEU A 52 9.17 0.02 1.61
CA LEU A 52 8.68 -1.36 1.49
C LEU A 52 8.92 -1.96 0.10
N LEU A 53 9.71 -1.30 -0.77
CA LEU A 53 10.10 -1.85 -2.07
C LEU A 53 10.74 -3.23 -1.91
N GLY A 54 10.37 -4.15 -2.80
CA GLY A 54 10.75 -5.56 -2.78
C GLY A 54 10.03 -6.41 -1.73
N ARG A 55 9.20 -5.83 -0.86
CA ARG A 55 8.46 -6.57 0.18
C ARG A 55 7.03 -6.87 -0.27
N LYS A 56 6.47 -7.95 0.27
CA LYS A 56 5.04 -8.24 0.12
C LYS A 56 4.27 -7.27 1.01
N VAL A 57 3.27 -6.60 0.45
CA VAL A 57 2.43 -5.62 1.14
C VAL A 57 0.96 -5.88 0.82
N GLY A 58 0.08 -5.50 1.74
CA GLY A 58 -1.36 -5.36 1.52
C GLY A 58 -1.72 -3.87 1.57
N ILE A 59 -2.45 -3.40 0.56
CA ILE A 59 -2.96 -2.03 0.48
C ILE A 59 -4.47 -2.11 0.39
N LEU A 60 -5.16 -1.65 1.42
CA LEU A 60 -6.60 -1.57 1.51
C LEU A 60 -7.04 -0.12 1.34
N LYS A 61 -7.94 0.17 0.40
CA LYS A 61 -8.60 1.47 0.34
C LYS A 61 -9.80 1.48 1.29
N LYS A 62 -9.88 2.50 2.14
CA LYS A 62 -11.03 2.79 3.00
C LYS A 62 -11.81 3.97 2.43
N GLU A 63 -13.00 4.24 2.96
CA GLU A 63 -13.84 5.39 2.59
C GLU A 63 -13.07 6.73 2.60
N ARG A 64 -12.13 6.92 3.54
CA ARG A 64 -11.40 8.19 3.73
C ARG A 64 -9.87 8.04 3.73
N GLY A 65 -9.34 7.02 3.06
CA GLY A 65 -7.89 6.86 2.98
C GLY A 65 -7.46 5.43 2.67
N TYR A 66 -6.29 5.06 3.19
CA TYR A 66 -5.67 3.78 2.90
C TYR A 66 -5.08 3.17 4.15
N ALA A 67 -5.19 1.85 4.29
CA ALA A 67 -4.41 1.07 5.24
C ALA A 67 -3.37 0.25 4.49
N ILE A 68 -2.13 0.28 4.99
CA ILE A 68 -1.01 -0.45 4.41
C ILE A 68 -0.45 -1.38 5.48
N ARG A 69 -0.22 -2.63 5.10
CA ARG A 69 0.48 -3.61 5.94
C ARG A 69 1.64 -4.23 5.19
N ALA A 70 2.79 -4.35 5.85
CA ALA A 70 3.89 -5.18 5.36
C ALA A 70 3.67 -6.64 5.77
N ILE A 71 3.80 -7.56 4.82
CA ILE A 71 3.60 -9.00 5.01
C ILE A 71 4.97 -9.66 4.96
N GLY A 72 5.56 -9.92 6.13
CA GLY A 72 6.81 -10.69 6.24
C GLY A 72 6.56 -12.19 6.26
N LYS A 73 7.54 -12.99 5.80
CA LYS A 73 7.70 -14.37 6.30
C LYS A 73 8.35 -14.26 7.67
N THR A 74 7.60 -14.52 8.73
CA THR A 74 8.17 -14.73 10.06
C THR A 74 9.17 -15.89 9.98
N ARG A 75 10.48 -15.62 10.00
CA ARG A 75 11.43 -16.62 10.50
C ARG A 75 11.22 -16.66 12.01
N SER A 76 10.61 -17.72 12.49
CA SER A 76 10.34 -17.98 13.89
C SER A 76 11.61 -17.88 14.74
N ARG A 77 11.65 -16.91 15.65
CA ARG A 77 12.08 -17.13 17.04
C ARG A 77 11.20 -16.26 17.93
N GLY A 78 10.12 -16.85 18.43
CA GLY A 78 9.27 -16.32 19.50
C GLY A 78 8.51 -15.03 19.18
N TYR A 79 7.18 -15.11 19.21
CA TYR A 79 6.22 -14.01 19.17
C TYR A 79 5.93 -13.37 17.79
N PRO A 80 4.68 -13.41 17.31
CA PRO A 80 4.25 -12.63 16.15
C PRO A 80 4.14 -11.17 16.57
N LEU A 81 5.14 -10.36 16.23
CA LEU A 81 4.94 -8.93 16.09
C LEU A 81 4.06 -8.71 14.86
N ILE A 82 2.75 -8.78 15.06
CA ILE A 82 1.82 -8.02 14.23
C ILE A 82 2.20 -6.56 14.47
N GLN A 83 3.15 -6.05 13.68
CA GLN A 83 3.39 -4.62 13.61
C GLN A 83 2.15 -4.04 12.94
N HIS A 84 1.12 -3.77 13.75
CA HIS A 84 0.11 -2.78 13.46
C HIS A 84 0.84 -1.43 13.37
N ALA A 85 1.55 -1.18 12.28
CA ALA A 85 1.78 0.17 11.82
C ALA A 85 0.41 0.68 11.34
N ARG A 86 -0.44 1.01 12.31
CA ARG A 86 -1.73 1.66 12.11
C ARG A 86 -1.39 3.09 11.69
N LEU A 87 -1.06 3.27 10.42
CA LEU A 87 -1.17 4.58 9.78
C LEU A 87 -2.64 4.83 9.47
N ASP A 88 -3.44 4.98 10.52
CA ASP A 88 -4.74 5.62 10.43
C ASP A 88 -4.47 7.13 10.41
N VAL A 89 -4.07 7.66 9.25
CA VAL A 89 -4.08 9.12 9.03
C VAL A 89 -5.53 9.52 8.80
N GLN A 90 -6.22 9.85 9.89
CA GLN A 90 -7.53 10.47 9.84
C GLN A 90 -7.31 11.95 9.52
N LEU A 91 -7.52 12.35 8.26
CA LEU A 91 -7.58 13.77 7.90
C LEU A 91 -8.79 14.39 8.63
N ARG A 92 -8.53 15.05 9.75
CA ARG A 92 -9.51 15.94 10.40
C ARG A 92 -9.60 17.22 9.56
N ARG A 93 -10.82 17.54 9.14
CA ARG A 93 -11.19 18.84 8.58
C ARG A 93 -11.06 19.93 9.64
#